data_AF-C1E2C7-F1
#
_entry.id   AF-C1E2C7-F1
#
_cell.length_a   1.000
_cell.length_b   1.000
_cell.length_c   1.000
_cell.angle_alpha   90.00
_cell.angle_beta   90.00
_cell.angle_gamma   90.00
#
_symmetry.space_group_name_H-M   'P 1'
#
loop_
_entity.id
_entity.type
_entity.pdbx_description
1 polymer ?
#
loop_
_entity_poly.entity_id
_entity_poly.type
_entity_poly.pdbx_seq_one_letter_code
_entity_poly.pdbx_strand_id
1 'polypeptide(L)'
;MAYGAQTSWSISAPSRRPLAPPAGTDRKEKGGGAWGENSRKTRHGKLVEKADYRAWNDVEVFDVPSDLRRPGAEAVVEHVKFFGLEELFPSTGLQEKFNADAAFRTAIRRAIRDDLFVPDPNASDKVNAAISSLSSSLMVNWKSSRTGYASLTKVFADNAVQNLTGENFIQTLGKLCGPVSHGSLIDITSTGRKQERHSWHQDSGLDRFTVMVGFPPESNWTGVGVFSHSCKLSHPLRQDGDEGEVIQWEDYEAGELPVSAIGRPEYSPGREVMVYCDATHLHSAPDETNRESVWRFM
;
A
#
# COMPACT_ATOMS: atom_id res chain seq x y z
N MET A 1 -39.77 -19.46 -12.73
CA MET A 1 -40.09 -18.84 -11.43
C MET A 1 -38.78 -18.39 -10.80
N ALA A 2 -38.73 -17.11 -10.42
CA ALA A 2 -37.59 -16.43 -9.84
C ALA A 2 -37.49 -16.65 -8.32
N TYR A 3 -36.33 -16.27 -7.76
CA TYR A 3 -35.93 -15.80 -6.41
C TYR A 3 -34.55 -16.42 -6.10
N GLY A 4 -33.43 -15.71 -5.94
CA GLY A 4 -33.22 -14.32 -5.52
C GLY A 4 -32.74 -14.32 -4.06
N ALA A 5 -31.43 -14.39 -3.83
CA ALA A 5 -30.83 -14.20 -2.51
C ALA A 5 -29.77 -13.09 -2.60
N GLN A 6 -30.20 -11.87 -2.26
CA GLN A 6 -29.33 -10.75 -1.91
C GLN A 6 -28.83 -10.97 -0.49
N THR A 7 -27.52 -11.05 -0.29
CA THR A 7 -26.91 -10.86 1.03
C THR A 7 -26.45 -9.40 1.14
N SER A 8 -27.21 -8.64 1.92
CA SER A 8 -26.87 -7.27 2.32
C SER A 8 -25.76 -7.31 3.37
N TRP A 9 -24.65 -6.62 3.14
CA TRP A 9 -23.66 -6.32 4.18
C TRP A 9 -23.98 -4.95 4.78
N SER A 10 -24.37 -4.96 6.05
CA SER A 10 -24.64 -3.77 6.86
C SER A 10 -23.33 -3.11 7.25
N ILE A 11 -23.05 -1.92 6.72
CA ILE A 11 -21.93 -1.08 7.20
C ILE A 11 -22.44 -0.32 8.42
N SER A 12 -21.92 -0.65 9.60
CA SER A 12 -22.11 0.14 10.82
C SER A 12 -21.46 1.52 10.63
N ALA A 13 -22.27 2.57 10.66
CA ALA A 13 -21.81 3.95 10.52
C ALA A 13 -20.91 4.37 11.72
N PRO A 14 -19.78 5.07 11.48
CA PRO A 14 -18.98 5.60 12.58
C PRO A 14 -19.74 6.72 13.31
N SER A 15 -19.72 6.66 14.65
CA SER A 15 -20.37 7.61 15.56
C SER A 15 -19.93 9.05 15.28
N ARG A 16 -20.91 9.96 15.16
CA ARG A 16 -20.70 11.41 14.98
C ARG A 16 -19.90 11.99 16.15
N ARG A 17 -18.68 12.49 15.90
CA ARG A 17 -18.04 13.53 16.73
C ARG A 17 -18.07 14.88 15.98
N PRO A 18 -18.23 16.00 16.70
CA PRO A 18 -18.51 17.30 16.08
C PRO A 18 -17.30 17.87 15.33
N LEU A 19 -17.61 18.51 14.19
CA LEU A 19 -16.68 19.18 13.28
C LEU A 19 -15.97 20.37 13.95
N ALA A 20 -14.64 20.40 13.86
CA ALA A 20 -13.86 21.60 14.19
C ALA A 20 -14.00 22.65 13.06
N PRO A 21 -14.04 23.95 13.39
CA PRO A 21 -14.22 25.01 12.41
C PRO A 21 -12.97 25.22 11.54
N PRO A 22 -13.12 25.75 10.31
CA PRO A 22 -12.02 25.92 9.36
C PRO A 22 -11.05 27.02 9.80
N ALA A 23 -9.75 26.73 9.70
CA ALA A 23 -8.68 27.69 9.97
C ALA A 23 -8.65 28.77 8.87
N GLY A 24 -8.75 30.02 9.31
CA GLY A 24 -8.66 31.21 8.49
C GLY A 24 -7.29 31.41 7.86
N THR A 25 -7.33 32.11 6.73
CA THR A 25 -6.20 32.64 5.98
C THR A 25 -5.40 33.64 6.80
N ASP A 26 -4.08 33.47 6.86
CA ASP A 26 -3.16 34.62 6.93
C ASP A 26 -1.77 34.24 6.42
N ARG A 27 -1.42 34.79 5.25
CA ARG A 27 -0.06 34.86 4.71
C ARG A 27 0.67 36.00 5.43
N LYS A 28 1.87 35.73 5.94
CA LYS A 28 2.92 36.75 6.04
C LYS A 28 4.25 36.19 5.54
N GLU A 29 4.77 36.88 4.52
CA GLU A 29 6.11 36.76 3.97
C GLU A 29 7.19 37.23 4.97
N LYS A 30 8.38 36.63 4.84
CA LYS A 30 9.76 37.12 5.07
C LYS A 30 10.65 35.86 5.06
N GLY A 31 11.74 35.69 4.32
CA GLY A 31 12.65 36.58 3.61
C GLY A 31 14.07 36.04 3.89
N GLY A 32 14.80 35.63 2.85
CA GLY A 32 16.26 35.53 2.70
C GLY A 32 17.14 34.74 3.71
N GLY A 33 18.01 33.86 3.20
CA GLY A 33 19.29 33.55 3.86
C GLY A 33 19.85 32.13 3.71
N ALA A 34 20.85 32.00 2.83
CA ALA A 34 22.07 31.18 2.90
C ALA A 34 22.03 29.65 3.17
N TRP A 35 22.72 28.94 2.27
CA TRP A 35 23.24 27.58 2.46
C TRP A 35 24.18 27.51 3.67
N GLY A 36 24.01 26.50 4.52
CA GLY A 36 24.88 26.21 5.66
C GLY A 36 24.42 24.98 6.44
N GLU A 37 25.32 24.01 6.53
CA GLU A 37 25.23 22.74 7.22
C GLU A 37 25.01 22.87 8.75
N ASN A 38 24.58 21.77 9.36
CA ASN A 38 24.61 21.43 10.80
C ASN A 38 23.48 21.90 11.73
N SER A 39 22.69 20.89 12.13
CA SER A 39 22.01 20.72 13.42
C SER A 39 21.07 21.85 13.89
N ARG A 40 19.76 21.67 13.72
CA ARG A 40 18.75 22.45 14.48
C ARG A 40 18.33 21.69 15.74
N LYS A 41 18.83 22.14 16.89
CA LYS A 41 18.35 21.76 18.23
C LYS A 41 16.94 22.32 18.46
N THR A 42 16.00 21.45 18.81
CA THR A 42 14.74 21.85 19.47
C THR A 42 14.89 21.79 20.99
N ARG A 43 14.27 22.75 21.69
CA ARG A 43 14.18 22.81 23.14
C ARG A 43 13.29 21.66 23.63
N HIS A 44 13.87 20.50 23.86
CA HIS A 44 13.45 19.29 24.62
C HIS A 44 14.05 18.07 23.90
N GLY A 45 15.37 18.10 23.76
CA GLY A 45 16.13 17.21 22.90
C GLY A 45 16.21 15.78 23.43
N LYS A 46 15.32 14.91 22.95
CA LYS A 46 15.76 13.64 22.40
C LYS A 46 15.95 13.87 20.90
N LEU A 47 17.20 13.86 20.45
CA LEU A 47 17.49 13.51 19.06
C LEU A 47 16.92 12.10 18.90
N VAL A 48 15.79 11.96 18.20
CA VAL A 48 15.45 10.67 17.62
C VAL A 48 16.50 10.50 16.53
N GLU A 49 17.57 9.77 16.84
CA GLU A 49 18.45 9.27 15.80
C GLU A 49 17.55 8.63 14.74
N LYS A 50 17.71 9.01 13.47
CA LYS A 50 17.09 8.25 12.40
C LYS A 50 17.59 6.82 12.59
N ALA A 51 16.71 5.92 12.98
CA ALA A 51 17.08 4.53 13.21
C ALA A 51 17.78 4.02 11.95
N ASP A 52 18.94 3.40 12.14
CA ASP A 52 19.80 2.92 11.05
C ASP A 52 19.21 1.62 10.48
N TYR A 53 18.08 1.76 9.80
CA TYR A 53 17.36 0.63 9.22
C TYR A 53 18.14 0.05 8.04
N ARG A 54 18.25 -1.27 8.00
CA ARG A 54 18.98 -2.00 6.96
C ARG A 54 18.16 -2.13 5.67
N ALA A 55 18.83 -2.40 4.55
CA ALA A 55 18.16 -2.77 3.30
C ALA A 55 17.41 -4.10 3.49
N TRP A 56 16.31 -4.31 2.76
CA TRP A 56 15.46 -5.50 2.92
C TRP A 56 16.22 -6.84 2.87
N ASN A 57 17.26 -6.95 2.05
CA ASN A 57 18.01 -8.20 1.93
C ASN A 57 18.93 -8.45 3.13
N ASP A 58 19.26 -7.41 3.90
CA ASP A 58 20.21 -7.45 5.02
C ASP A 58 19.52 -7.44 6.38
N VAL A 59 18.18 -7.34 6.42
CA VAL A 59 17.41 -7.37 7.67
C VAL A 59 17.28 -8.78 8.19
N GLU A 60 17.43 -8.91 9.50
CA GLU A 60 17.32 -10.16 10.23
C GLU A 60 15.88 -10.68 10.18
N VAL A 61 15.72 -12.00 10.15
CA VAL A 61 14.42 -12.62 10.40
C VAL A 61 14.14 -12.48 11.88
N PHE A 62 13.02 -11.84 12.23
CA PHE A 62 12.57 -11.73 13.61
C PHE A 62 12.18 -13.10 14.12
N ASP A 63 12.89 -13.58 15.14
CA ASP A 63 12.53 -14.83 15.77
C ASP A 63 11.28 -14.65 16.63
N VAL A 64 10.14 -15.10 16.11
CA VAL A 64 8.86 -15.00 16.80
C VAL A 64 8.92 -15.79 18.11
N PRO A 65 8.62 -15.17 19.27
CA PRO A 65 8.56 -15.87 20.56
C PRO A 65 7.64 -17.09 20.49
N SER A 66 8.04 -18.20 21.12
CA SER A 66 7.37 -19.49 20.97
C SER A 66 5.87 -19.47 21.33
N ASP A 67 5.50 -18.62 22.28
CA ASP A 67 4.12 -18.42 22.75
C ASP A 67 3.28 -17.55 21.80
N LEU A 68 3.90 -16.84 20.87
CA LEU A 68 3.25 -16.05 19.82
C LEU A 68 3.17 -16.78 18.47
N ARG A 69 3.79 -17.96 18.35
CA ARG A 69 3.75 -18.75 17.11
C ARG A 69 2.38 -19.39 16.93
N ARG A 70 1.90 -19.43 15.69
CA ARG A 70 0.74 -20.25 15.32
C ARG A 70 1.02 -21.72 15.67
N PRO A 71 0.11 -22.39 16.40
CA PRO A 71 0.32 -23.79 16.78
C PRO A 71 0.58 -24.70 15.58
N GLY A 72 1.65 -25.49 15.67
CA GLY A 72 2.03 -26.47 14.63
C GLY A 72 2.60 -25.85 13.34
N ALA A 73 2.81 -24.54 13.28
CA ALA A 73 3.38 -23.91 12.10
C ALA A 73 4.89 -24.21 11.98
N GLU A 74 5.32 -24.45 10.74
CA GLU A 74 6.73 -24.61 10.40
C GLU A 74 7.46 -23.26 10.31
N ALA A 75 8.79 -23.33 10.33
CA ALA A 75 9.63 -22.16 10.15
C ALA A 75 9.49 -21.60 8.71
N VAL A 76 9.43 -20.28 8.60
CA VAL A 76 9.27 -19.57 7.34
C VAL A 76 10.63 -19.42 6.66
N VAL A 77 10.72 -19.94 5.44
CA VAL A 77 11.95 -19.91 4.61
C VAL A 77 11.87 -18.90 3.45
N GLU A 78 10.67 -18.45 3.10
CA GLU A 78 10.43 -17.44 2.07
C GLU A 78 9.53 -16.32 2.62
N HIS A 79 9.92 -15.06 2.35
CA HIS A 79 9.19 -13.88 2.81
C HIS A 79 8.63 -13.10 1.61
N VAL A 80 9.30 -12.01 1.24
CA VAL A 80 8.86 -11.13 0.16
C VAL A 80 9.48 -11.55 -1.16
N LYS A 81 8.66 -11.58 -2.21
CA LYS A 81 9.09 -11.68 -3.61
C LYS A 81 8.90 -10.34 -4.30
N PHE A 82 9.88 -9.92 -5.07
CA PHE A 82 9.78 -8.75 -5.95
C PHE A 82 9.65 -9.22 -7.39
N PHE A 83 8.83 -8.51 -8.16
CA PHE A 83 8.65 -8.75 -9.58
C PHE A 83 8.86 -7.44 -10.35
N GLY A 84 9.49 -7.59 -11.51
CA GLY A 84 9.56 -6.53 -12.51
C GLY A 84 8.28 -6.44 -13.33
N LEU A 85 7.89 -5.23 -13.75
CA LEU A 85 6.79 -5.13 -14.73
C LEU A 85 7.15 -5.77 -16.08
N GLU A 86 8.43 -5.83 -16.46
CA GLU A 86 8.85 -6.54 -17.68
C GLU A 86 8.75 -8.07 -17.51
N GLU A 87 8.96 -8.59 -16.30
CA GLU A 87 8.78 -10.00 -16.01
C GLU A 87 7.29 -10.40 -16.10
N LEU A 88 6.41 -9.56 -15.57
CA LEU A 88 4.97 -9.81 -15.56
C LEU A 88 4.30 -9.52 -16.91
N PHE A 89 4.82 -8.55 -17.67
CA PHE A 89 4.26 -8.06 -18.92
C PHE A 89 5.33 -7.94 -20.01
N PRO A 90 5.93 -9.07 -20.43
CA PRO A 90 7.10 -9.06 -21.30
C PRO A 90 6.81 -8.45 -22.65
N SER A 91 7.79 -7.69 -23.18
CA SER A 91 7.75 -7.09 -24.51
C SER A 91 6.58 -6.13 -24.76
N THR A 92 6.01 -5.55 -23.70
CA THR A 92 4.96 -4.54 -23.79
C THR A 92 5.50 -3.10 -23.78
N GLY A 93 6.73 -2.91 -23.29
CA GLY A 93 7.30 -1.60 -22.99
C GLY A 93 6.72 -0.96 -21.72
N LEU A 94 5.88 -1.68 -20.97
CA LEU A 94 5.24 -1.17 -19.77
C LEU A 94 6.27 -0.74 -18.72
N GLN A 95 7.28 -1.56 -18.43
CA GLN A 95 8.25 -1.25 -17.38
C GLN A 95 9.01 0.05 -17.67
N GLU A 96 9.51 0.21 -18.89
CA GLU A 96 10.25 1.40 -19.30
C GLU A 96 9.37 2.65 -19.15
N LYS A 97 8.15 2.62 -19.73
CA LYS A 97 7.21 3.74 -19.67
C LYS A 97 6.76 4.04 -18.24
N PHE A 98 6.49 3.01 -17.43
CA PHE A 98 6.07 3.13 -16.04
C PHE A 98 7.14 3.80 -15.17
N ASN A 99 8.42 3.44 -15.35
CA ASN A 99 9.51 4.04 -14.57
C ASN A 99 9.87 5.45 -15.07
N ALA A 100 9.90 5.67 -16.38
CA ALA A 100 10.36 6.92 -16.98
C ALA A 100 9.34 8.07 -16.96
N ASP A 101 8.05 7.81 -16.70
CA ASP A 101 6.99 8.81 -16.87
C ASP A 101 6.01 8.84 -15.69
N ALA A 102 6.15 9.85 -14.83
CA ALA A 102 5.24 10.09 -13.72
C ALA A 102 3.80 10.40 -14.16
N ALA A 103 3.62 11.13 -15.26
CA ALA A 103 2.28 11.46 -15.75
C ALA A 103 1.54 10.22 -16.25
N PHE A 104 2.26 9.27 -16.87
CA PHE A 104 1.70 7.97 -17.23
C PHE A 104 1.24 7.17 -16.02
N ARG A 105 2.02 7.14 -14.94
CA ARG A 105 1.62 6.51 -13.66
C ARG A 105 0.35 7.15 -13.08
N THR A 106 0.28 8.47 -13.06
CA THR A 106 -0.93 9.19 -12.63
C THR A 106 -2.14 8.87 -13.54
N ALA A 107 -1.92 8.71 -14.85
CA ALA A 107 -2.98 8.34 -15.81
C ALA A 107 -3.52 6.93 -15.54
N ILE A 108 -2.66 5.95 -15.24
CA ILE A 108 -3.07 4.61 -14.80
C ILE A 108 -3.96 4.69 -13.55
N ARG A 109 -3.56 5.50 -12.56
CA ARG A 109 -4.34 5.72 -11.33
C ARG A 109 -5.70 6.35 -11.59
N ARG A 110 -5.81 7.26 -12.55
CA ARG A 110 -7.10 7.85 -12.92
C ARG A 110 -7.98 6.83 -13.62
N ALA A 111 -7.42 6.11 -14.60
CA ALA A 111 -8.16 5.14 -15.38
C ALA A 111 -8.74 4.01 -14.53
N ILE A 112 -8.01 3.50 -13.53
CA ILE A 112 -8.57 2.45 -12.65
C ILE A 112 -9.78 2.93 -11.85
N ARG A 113 -9.81 4.23 -11.49
CA ARG A 113 -10.95 4.83 -10.80
C ARG A 113 -12.13 4.98 -11.74
N ASP A 114 -11.89 5.41 -12.97
CA ASP A 114 -12.93 5.49 -13.99
C ASP A 114 -13.54 4.10 -14.30
N ASP A 115 -12.72 3.04 -14.24
CA ASP A 115 -13.15 1.67 -14.52
C ASP A 115 -13.82 0.94 -13.33
N LEU A 116 -13.51 1.32 -12.08
CA LEU A 116 -13.95 0.57 -10.88
C LEU A 116 -14.78 1.37 -9.88
N PHE A 117 -14.70 2.71 -9.86
CA PHE A 117 -15.47 3.51 -8.93
C PHE A 117 -16.95 3.52 -9.32
N VAL A 118 -17.82 3.20 -8.36
CA VAL A 118 -19.27 3.30 -8.51
C VAL A 118 -19.76 4.41 -7.57
N PRO A 119 -20.31 5.51 -8.08
CA PRO A 119 -20.86 6.58 -7.24
C PRO A 119 -21.94 6.06 -6.29
N ASP A 120 -21.92 6.53 -5.04
CA ASP A 120 -22.99 6.28 -4.08
C ASP A 120 -24.19 7.19 -4.43
N PRO A 121 -25.36 6.62 -4.78
CA PRO A 121 -26.55 7.40 -5.14
C PRO A 121 -27.12 8.20 -3.96
N ASN A 122 -26.73 7.89 -2.72
CA ASN A 122 -27.17 8.61 -1.52
C ASN A 122 -26.23 9.76 -1.13
N ALA A 123 -25.08 9.88 -1.80
CA ALA A 123 -24.10 10.93 -1.57
C ALA A 123 -24.22 12.05 -2.61
N SER A 124 -23.90 13.29 -2.22
CA SER A 124 -23.83 14.40 -3.17
C SER A 124 -22.71 14.21 -4.20
N ASP A 125 -22.83 14.83 -5.38
CA ASP A 125 -21.79 14.83 -6.41
C ASP A 125 -20.42 15.28 -5.87
N LYS A 126 -20.42 16.27 -4.97
CA LYS A 126 -19.19 16.75 -4.33
C LYS A 126 -18.51 15.67 -3.48
N VAL A 127 -19.29 14.84 -2.79
CA VAL A 127 -18.77 13.73 -1.98
C VAL A 127 -18.24 12.63 -2.88
N ASN A 128 -19.01 12.24 -3.90
CA ASN A 128 -18.55 11.25 -4.88
C ASN A 128 -17.26 11.69 -5.59
N ALA A 129 -17.16 12.97 -5.98
CA ALA A 129 -15.95 13.53 -6.57
C ALA A 129 -14.76 13.56 -5.59
N ALA A 130 -15.01 13.79 -4.29
CA ALA A 130 -13.94 13.76 -3.29
C ALA A 130 -13.42 12.33 -3.07
N ILE A 131 -14.32 11.33 -3.03
CA ILE A 131 -13.95 9.91 -2.90
C ILE A 131 -13.16 9.44 -4.13
N SER A 132 -13.62 9.79 -5.33
CA SER A 132 -12.95 9.42 -6.58
C SER A 132 -11.70 10.26 -6.88
N SER A 133 -11.38 11.29 -6.10
CA SER A 133 -10.15 12.09 -6.27
C SER A 133 -8.88 11.31 -5.95
N LEU A 134 -7.85 11.44 -6.79
CA LEU A 134 -6.52 10.84 -6.61
C LEU A 134 -5.80 11.19 -5.29
N SER A 135 -6.31 12.18 -4.56
CA SER A 135 -5.84 12.58 -3.22
C SER A 135 -6.51 11.83 -2.07
N SER A 136 -7.51 10.99 -2.35
CA SER A 136 -8.19 10.15 -1.37
C SER A 136 -7.83 8.70 -1.61
N SER A 137 -7.58 7.93 -0.56
CA SER A 137 -7.49 6.48 -0.72
C SER A 137 -8.83 5.90 -1.16
N LEU A 138 -8.81 4.91 -2.05
CA LEU A 138 -10.02 4.29 -2.60
C LEU A 138 -9.87 2.77 -2.55
N MET A 139 -10.86 2.08 -2.00
CA MET A 139 -10.99 0.62 -2.04
C MET A 139 -12.11 0.23 -2.99
N VAL A 140 -11.82 -0.69 -3.92
CA VAL A 140 -12.74 -1.19 -4.95
C VAL A 140 -12.59 -2.69 -5.11
N ASN A 141 -13.55 -3.32 -5.78
CA ASN A 141 -13.48 -4.74 -6.13
C ASN A 141 -12.94 -4.91 -7.56
N TRP A 142 -11.70 -5.41 -7.70
CA TRP A 142 -11.06 -5.62 -9.00
C TRP A 142 -11.57 -6.87 -9.75
N LYS A 143 -12.48 -7.65 -9.17
CA LYS A 143 -13.13 -8.77 -9.87
C LYS A 143 -14.41 -8.34 -10.61
N SER A 144 -14.85 -7.09 -10.46
CA SER A 144 -16.18 -6.66 -10.89
C SER A 144 -16.18 -5.37 -11.72
N SER A 145 -15.17 -5.17 -12.57
CA SER A 145 -15.17 -4.04 -13.51
C SER A 145 -16.39 -4.10 -14.44
N ARG A 146 -17.15 -3.00 -14.47
CA ARG A 146 -18.32 -2.86 -15.36
C ARG A 146 -17.94 -2.45 -16.77
N THR A 147 -16.76 -1.85 -16.93
CA THR A 147 -16.25 -1.34 -18.21
C THR A 147 -15.30 -2.30 -18.91
N GLY A 148 -14.96 -3.44 -18.27
CA GLY A 148 -13.92 -4.34 -18.78
C GLY A 148 -12.55 -3.67 -18.85
N TYR A 149 -12.28 -2.71 -17.95
CA TYR A 149 -11.03 -1.95 -17.91
C TYR A 149 -10.73 -1.15 -19.20
N ALA A 150 -11.77 -0.60 -19.81
CA ALA A 150 -11.65 0.15 -21.06
C ALA A 150 -10.79 1.42 -20.92
N SER A 151 -10.93 2.15 -19.80
CA SER A 151 -10.17 3.38 -19.57
C SER A 151 -8.68 3.07 -19.41
N LEU A 152 -8.35 2.00 -18.68
CA LEU A 152 -6.97 1.57 -18.49
C LEU A 152 -6.35 1.03 -19.78
N THR A 153 -7.12 0.27 -20.57
CA THR A 153 -6.71 -0.18 -21.91
C THR A 153 -6.38 1.01 -22.81
N LYS A 154 -7.22 2.06 -22.77
CA LYS A 154 -6.95 3.29 -23.52
C LYS A 154 -5.67 3.99 -23.07
N VAL A 155 -5.40 4.07 -21.77
CA VAL A 155 -4.15 4.66 -21.26
C VAL A 155 -2.92 3.93 -21.79
N PHE A 156 -2.93 2.61 -21.84
CA PHE A 156 -1.82 1.84 -22.41
C PHE A 156 -1.63 2.12 -23.91
N ALA A 157 -2.71 2.09 -24.68
CA ALA A 157 -2.67 2.37 -26.12
C ALA A 157 -2.15 3.78 -26.44
N ASP A 158 -2.66 4.80 -25.74
CA ASP A 158 -2.27 6.21 -25.94
C ASP A 158 -0.80 6.47 -25.57
N ASN A 159 -0.19 5.58 -24.77
CA ASN A 159 1.19 5.70 -24.29
C ASN A 159 2.15 4.71 -24.95
N ALA A 160 1.75 4.11 -26.08
CA ALA A 160 2.54 3.15 -26.85
C ALA A 160 2.97 1.89 -26.06
N VAL A 161 2.24 1.55 -24.99
CA VAL A 161 2.39 0.25 -24.32
C VAL A 161 1.65 -0.79 -25.15
N GLN A 162 2.41 -1.71 -25.74
CA GLN A 162 1.91 -2.61 -26.77
C GLN A 162 1.30 -3.88 -26.15
N ASN A 163 0.32 -4.46 -26.84
CA ASN A 163 -0.24 -5.78 -26.54
C ASN A 163 -0.72 -5.99 -25.09
N LEU A 164 -1.08 -4.90 -24.39
CA LEU A 164 -1.55 -4.94 -23.01
C LEU A 164 -2.94 -4.31 -22.90
N THR A 165 -3.90 -5.09 -22.42
CA THR A 165 -5.21 -4.59 -22.03
C THR A 165 -5.25 -4.32 -20.53
N GLY A 166 -6.15 -3.42 -20.11
CA GLY A 166 -6.39 -3.16 -18.69
C GLY A 166 -6.84 -4.42 -17.93
N GLU A 167 -7.65 -5.27 -18.57
CA GLU A 167 -8.06 -6.55 -18.00
C GLU A 167 -6.88 -7.49 -17.77
N ASN A 168 -6.02 -7.67 -18.78
CA ASN A 168 -4.84 -8.53 -18.65
C ASN A 168 -3.90 -8.01 -17.55
N PHE A 169 -3.71 -6.69 -17.48
CA PHE A 169 -2.92 -6.04 -16.43
C PHE A 169 -3.44 -6.36 -15.03
N ILE A 170 -4.73 -6.09 -14.78
CA ILE A 170 -5.34 -6.28 -13.46
C ILE A 170 -5.43 -7.76 -13.09
N GLN A 171 -5.78 -8.65 -14.01
CA GLN A 171 -5.84 -10.09 -13.74
C GLN A 171 -4.45 -10.68 -13.46
N THR A 172 -3.42 -10.23 -14.16
CA THR A 172 -2.04 -10.72 -13.94
C THR A 172 -1.54 -10.34 -12.56
N LEU A 173 -1.75 -9.09 -12.13
CA LEU A 173 -1.44 -8.66 -10.77
C LEU A 173 -2.30 -9.39 -9.73
N GLY A 174 -3.60 -9.50 -9.95
CA GLY A 174 -4.52 -10.17 -9.03
C GLY A 174 -4.26 -11.68 -8.87
N LYS A 175 -3.71 -12.36 -9.89
CA LYS A 175 -3.30 -13.77 -9.82
C LYS A 175 -2.15 -13.99 -8.83
N LEU A 176 -1.31 -12.98 -8.58
CA LEU A 176 -0.22 -13.07 -7.60
C LEU A 176 -0.75 -13.17 -6.15
N CYS A 177 -2.01 -12.83 -5.89
CA CYS A 177 -2.68 -13.07 -4.60
C CYS A 177 -2.98 -14.57 -4.34
N GLY A 178 -2.80 -15.42 -5.36
CA GLY A 178 -3.12 -16.84 -5.28
C GLY A 178 -4.61 -17.15 -5.52
N PRO A 179 -5.01 -18.43 -5.34
CA PRO A 179 -6.36 -18.90 -5.68
C PRO A 179 -7.46 -18.34 -4.77
N VAL A 180 -7.11 -17.94 -3.55
CA VAL A 180 -8.02 -17.40 -2.53
C VAL A 180 -7.70 -15.93 -2.31
N SER A 181 -8.26 -15.07 -3.16
CA SER A 181 -8.17 -13.61 -3.02
C SER A 181 -9.53 -13.00 -2.66
N HIS A 182 -9.52 -11.96 -1.81
CA HIS A 182 -10.70 -11.17 -1.46
C HIS A 182 -11.26 -10.40 -2.65
N GLY A 183 -10.43 -10.09 -3.63
CA GLY A 183 -10.81 -9.27 -4.78
C GLY A 183 -10.75 -7.77 -4.51
N SER A 184 -10.13 -7.34 -3.40
CA SER A 184 -10.02 -5.92 -3.08
C SER A 184 -8.77 -5.32 -3.72
N LEU A 185 -8.91 -4.13 -4.30
CA LEU A 185 -7.82 -3.26 -4.73
C LEU A 185 -7.96 -1.96 -3.94
N ILE A 186 -6.90 -1.58 -3.24
CA ILE A 186 -6.84 -0.30 -2.52
C ILE A 186 -5.77 0.58 -3.17
N ASP A 187 -6.16 1.73 -3.70
CA ASP A 187 -5.27 2.79 -4.14
C ASP A 187 -4.93 3.67 -2.93
N ILE A 188 -3.81 3.40 -2.25
CA ILE A 188 -3.45 4.01 -0.97
C ILE A 188 -2.60 5.26 -1.22
N THR A 189 -3.18 6.41 -0.95
CA THR A 189 -2.52 7.72 -1.05
C THR A 189 -1.84 8.11 0.25
N SER A 190 -0.76 8.90 0.17
CA SER A 190 -0.21 9.54 1.36
C SER A 190 -1.06 10.72 1.78
N THR A 191 -1.30 10.88 3.08
CA THR A 191 -1.91 12.10 3.63
C THR A 191 -0.90 13.24 3.83
N GLY A 192 0.38 13.02 3.50
CA GLY A 192 1.47 13.98 3.71
C GLY A 192 1.80 14.24 5.19
N ARG A 193 1.17 13.50 6.12
CA ARG A 193 1.45 13.60 7.55
C ARG A 193 2.66 12.73 7.88
N LYS A 194 3.65 13.33 8.56
CA LYS A 194 4.71 12.56 9.22
C LYS A 194 4.08 11.65 10.26
N GLN A 195 4.39 10.36 10.20
CA GLN A 195 3.95 9.42 11.22
C GLN A 195 4.90 9.52 12.42
N GLU A 196 4.33 9.71 13.61
CA GLU A 196 5.11 9.81 14.84
C GLU A 196 5.42 8.43 15.45
N ARG A 197 4.65 7.40 15.07
CA ARG A 197 4.81 6.00 15.50
C ARG A 197 4.36 5.04 14.39
N HIS A 198 5.09 3.93 14.25
CA HIS A 198 4.63 2.78 13.48
C HIS A 198 3.50 2.07 14.23
N SER A 199 2.45 1.69 13.50
CA SER A 199 1.43 0.74 13.94
C SER A 199 1.67 -0.53 13.14
N TRP A 200 2.25 -1.53 13.80
CA TRP A 200 2.68 -2.77 13.17
C TRP A 200 1.52 -3.75 13.17
N HIS A 201 1.18 -4.29 12.01
CA HIS A 201 0.04 -5.19 11.90
C HIS A 201 0.17 -6.22 10.78
N GLN A 202 -0.70 -7.23 10.84
CA GLN A 202 -1.10 -8.10 9.72
C GLN A 202 -2.54 -7.74 9.34
N ASP A 203 -2.88 -7.73 8.05
CA ASP A 203 -4.24 -7.35 7.63
C ASP A 203 -5.28 -8.40 8.07
N SER A 204 -4.89 -9.67 8.16
CA SER A 204 -5.72 -10.82 8.55
C SER A 204 -4.97 -11.91 9.33
N GLY A 205 -3.64 -11.95 9.20
CA GLY A 205 -2.79 -13.04 9.67
C GLY A 205 -2.97 -14.36 8.93
N LEU A 206 -3.74 -14.42 7.84
CA LEU A 206 -4.01 -15.67 7.11
C LEU A 206 -2.94 -15.98 6.06
N ASP A 207 -2.87 -17.24 5.62
CA ASP A 207 -1.98 -17.70 4.55
C ASP A 207 -2.49 -17.21 3.17
N ARG A 208 -2.51 -15.88 3.01
CA ARG A 208 -2.97 -15.15 1.83
C ARG A 208 -1.88 -14.21 1.35
N PHE A 209 -1.79 -14.05 0.04
CA PHE A 209 -0.79 -13.18 -0.55
C PHE A 209 -1.35 -11.79 -0.81
N THR A 210 -0.63 -10.79 -0.31
CA THR A 210 -0.87 -9.39 -0.63
C THR A 210 0.12 -8.95 -1.70
N VAL A 211 -0.39 -8.24 -2.71
CA VAL A 211 0.41 -7.70 -3.82
C VAL A 211 0.39 -6.19 -3.74
N MET A 212 1.57 -5.58 -3.65
CA MET A 212 1.76 -4.14 -3.66
C MET A 212 2.37 -3.68 -4.99
N VAL A 213 1.77 -2.69 -5.64
CA VAL A 213 2.35 -2.04 -6.83
C VAL A 213 2.74 -0.60 -6.47
N GLY A 214 4.02 -0.27 -6.63
CA GLY A 214 4.57 1.02 -6.23
C GLY A 214 4.36 2.12 -7.28
N PHE A 215 3.83 3.28 -6.88
CA PHE A 215 3.72 4.48 -7.71
C PHE A 215 4.62 5.58 -7.12
N PRO A 216 5.92 5.64 -7.47
CA PRO A 216 6.81 6.70 -6.99
C PRO A 216 6.41 8.08 -7.54
N PRO A 217 6.76 9.17 -6.85
CA PRO A 217 6.31 10.51 -7.20
C PRO A 217 7.01 11.06 -8.46
N GLU A 218 8.23 10.61 -8.75
CA GLU A 218 9.09 11.18 -9.79
C GLU A 218 9.51 10.13 -10.82
N SER A 219 9.80 10.55 -12.04
CA SER A 219 10.36 9.69 -13.08
C SER A 219 11.75 9.19 -12.69
N ASN A 220 12.09 7.95 -13.08
CA ASN A 220 13.38 7.31 -12.82
C ASN A 220 13.72 7.19 -11.32
N TRP A 221 12.69 7.09 -10.47
CA TRP A 221 12.85 6.98 -9.03
C TRP A 221 13.49 5.64 -8.64
N THR A 222 14.38 5.66 -7.67
CA THR A 222 14.87 4.48 -6.94
C THR A 222 15.06 4.86 -5.48
N GLY A 223 14.59 4.02 -4.56
CA GLY A 223 14.73 4.25 -3.14
C GLY A 223 13.58 3.71 -2.30
N VAL A 224 13.60 4.06 -1.02
CA VAL A 224 12.63 3.59 -0.01
C VAL A 224 11.44 4.54 0.14
N GLY A 225 10.40 4.08 0.85
CA GLY A 225 9.22 4.89 1.15
C GLY A 225 8.07 4.74 0.13
N VAL A 226 8.29 3.97 -0.93
CA VAL A 226 7.23 3.54 -1.86
C VAL A 226 6.41 2.41 -1.26
N PHE A 227 7.08 1.37 -0.77
CA PHE A 227 6.44 0.27 -0.07
C PHE A 227 6.43 0.51 1.45
N SER A 228 5.61 -0.27 2.14
CA SER A 228 5.53 -0.26 3.61
C SER A 228 6.81 -0.79 4.25
N HIS A 229 7.14 -0.29 5.44
CA HIS A 229 8.09 -0.97 6.31
C HIS A 229 7.60 -2.38 6.60
N SER A 230 8.55 -3.29 6.76
CA SER A 230 8.28 -4.72 6.75
C SER A 230 9.19 -5.45 7.72
N CYS A 231 8.67 -6.48 8.38
CA CYS A 231 9.42 -7.35 9.28
C CYS A 231 9.19 -8.82 8.87
N LYS A 232 10.30 -9.53 8.65
CA LYS A 232 10.31 -10.97 8.29
C LYS A 232 10.08 -11.78 9.55
N LEU A 233 9.03 -12.59 9.60
CA LEU A 233 8.78 -13.44 10.76
C LEU A 233 9.41 -14.83 10.58
N SER A 234 9.97 -15.40 11.64
CA SER A 234 10.49 -16.78 11.62
C SER A 234 9.36 -17.82 11.56
N HIS A 235 8.17 -17.48 12.08
CA HIS A 235 6.97 -18.32 12.11
C HIS A 235 5.73 -17.44 11.95
N PRO A 236 4.60 -17.96 11.45
CA PRO A 236 3.33 -17.26 11.48
C PRO A 236 2.91 -16.89 12.92
N LEU A 237 2.26 -15.74 13.08
CA LEU A 237 1.69 -15.34 14.37
C LEU A 237 0.43 -16.17 14.69
N ARG A 238 0.22 -16.44 15.97
CA ARG A 238 -1.04 -17.00 16.48
C ARG A 238 -2.18 -16.00 16.28
N GLN A 239 -3.39 -16.49 16.04
CA GLN A 239 -4.59 -15.67 15.92
C GLN A 239 -5.38 -15.76 17.23
N ASP A 240 -5.43 -14.65 17.97
CA ASP A 240 -6.16 -14.58 19.25
C ASP A 240 -7.62 -14.12 19.07
N GLY A 241 -7.92 -13.43 17.96
CA GLY A 241 -9.25 -12.95 17.59
C GLY A 241 -9.97 -13.85 16.57
N ASP A 242 -11.04 -13.31 15.97
CA ASP A 242 -11.79 -14.02 14.93
C ASP A 242 -10.96 -14.17 13.64
N GLU A 243 -11.26 -15.21 12.85
CA GLU A 243 -10.55 -15.47 11.60
C GLU A 243 -10.67 -14.27 10.64
N GLY A 244 -9.53 -13.71 10.25
CA GLY A 244 -9.47 -12.60 9.29
C GLY A 244 -9.55 -11.22 9.92
N GLU A 245 -9.58 -11.10 11.24
CA GLU A 245 -9.39 -9.83 11.92
C GLU A 245 -7.95 -9.33 11.79
N VAL A 246 -7.79 -8.00 11.81
CA VAL A 246 -6.48 -7.35 11.81
C VAL A 246 -5.76 -7.70 13.10
N ILE A 247 -4.51 -8.13 12.98
CA ILE A 247 -3.66 -8.41 14.14
C ILE A 247 -2.77 -7.20 14.38
N GLN A 248 -2.93 -6.51 15.51
CA GLN A 248 -2.02 -5.45 15.93
C GLN A 248 -0.90 -6.06 16.76
N TRP A 249 0.35 -5.69 16.47
CA TRP A 249 1.51 -6.16 17.22
C TRP A 249 1.46 -5.74 18.69
N GLU A 250 0.93 -4.53 18.93
CA GLU A 250 0.81 -3.94 20.25
C GLU A 250 -0.10 -4.74 21.19
N ASP A 251 -1.04 -5.52 20.64
CA ASP A 251 -1.98 -6.33 21.42
C ASP A 251 -1.30 -7.54 22.08
N TYR A 252 -0.12 -7.96 21.62
CA TYR A 252 0.64 -9.06 22.23
C TYR A 252 1.46 -8.63 23.46
N GLU A 253 1.56 -7.33 23.75
CA GLU A 253 2.42 -6.79 24.82
C GLU A 253 3.90 -7.26 24.74
N ALA A 254 4.36 -7.64 23.54
CA ALA A 254 5.66 -8.27 23.29
C ALA A 254 6.84 -7.28 23.18
N GLY A 255 6.60 -6.00 23.46
CA GLY A 255 7.57 -4.92 23.29
C GLY A 255 7.68 -4.39 21.86
N GLU A 256 8.65 -3.52 21.60
CA GLU A 256 8.91 -2.97 20.26
C GLU A 256 9.68 -3.98 19.39
N LEU A 257 9.40 -3.99 18.08
CA LEU A 257 10.21 -4.76 17.13
C LEU A 257 11.65 -4.22 17.11
N PRO A 258 12.67 -5.09 17.14
CA PRO A 258 14.05 -4.66 17.08
C PRO A 258 14.34 -4.01 15.73
N VAL A 259 15.07 -2.88 15.75
CA VAL A 259 15.45 -2.13 14.54
C VAL A 259 16.18 -3.00 13.51
N SER A 260 16.93 -4.02 13.95
CA SER A 260 17.64 -4.96 13.05
C SER A 260 16.73 -5.85 12.21
N ALA A 261 15.48 -6.06 12.63
CA ALA A 261 14.47 -6.83 11.91
C ALA A 261 13.53 -5.97 11.07
N ILE A 262 13.61 -4.64 11.20
CA ILE A 262 12.78 -3.70 10.44
C ILE A 262 13.46 -3.40 9.10
N GLY A 263 12.87 -3.91 8.02
CA GLY A 263 13.31 -3.67 6.66
C GLY A 263 12.56 -2.56 5.95
N ARG A 264 13.29 -1.87 5.07
CA ARG A 264 12.77 -0.87 4.14
C ARG A 264 12.87 -1.41 2.71
N PRO A 265 11.79 -1.99 2.16
CA PRO A 265 11.78 -2.43 0.77
C PRO A 265 12.08 -1.25 -0.16
N GLU A 266 13.09 -1.43 -1.00
CA GLU A 266 13.47 -0.46 -2.01
C GLU A 266 12.68 -0.68 -3.30
N TYR A 267 12.13 0.40 -3.83
CA TYR A 267 11.63 0.45 -5.19
C TYR A 267 12.77 0.72 -6.16
N SER A 268 12.81 -0.04 -7.25
CA SER A 268 13.71 0.18 -8.39
C SER A 268 13.09 -0.48 -9.64
N PRO A 269 13.55 -0.14 -10.86
CA PRO A 269 13.19 -0.88 -12.05
C PRO A 269 13.47 -2.39 -11.89
N GLY A 270 12.49 -3.23 -12.21
CA GLY A 270 12.53 -4.68 -11.95
C GLY A 270 12.06 -5.10 -10.56
N ARG A 271 11.62 -4.16 -9.72
CA ARG A 271 11.08 -4.38 -8.36
C ARG A 271 9.86 -3.48 -8.09
N GLU A 272 9.06 -3.22 -9.11
CA GLU A 272 7.88 -2.36 -9.00
C GLU A 272 6.70 -3.04 -8.28
N VAL A 273 6.73 -4.37 -8.20
CA VAL A 273 5.71 -5.18 -7.54
C VAL A 273 6.33 -5.96 -6.38
N MET A 274 5.71 -5.88 -5.21
CA MET A 274 6.12 -6.59 -4.00
C MET A 274 5.00 -7.54 -3.56
N VAL A 275 5.32 -8.80 -3.32
CA VAL A 275 4.34 -9.83 -2.91
C VAL A 275 4.80 -10.45 -1.59
N TYR A 276 3.89 -10.56 -0.63
CA TYR A 276 4.16 -11.18 0.67
C TYR A 276 2.96 -11.99 1.17
N CYS A 277 3.25 -13.01 1.98
CA CYS A 277 2.22 -13.75 2.72
C CYS A 277 1.88 -12.98 4.00
N ASP A 278 0.60 -12.65 4.20
CA ASP A 278 0.16 -11.84 5.34
C ASP A 278 0.43 -12.53 6.69
N ALA A 279 0.27 -13.85 6.77
CA ALA A 279 0.58 -14.66 7.95
C ALA A 279 2.03 -14.53 8.47
N THR A 280 2.99 -14.26 7.59
CA THR A 280 4.44 -14.29 7.90
C THR A 280 5.12 -12.94 7.78
N HIS A 281 4.32 -11.87 7.66
CA HIS A 281 4.78 -10.53 7.36
C HIS A 281 4.08 -9.49 8.24
N LEU A 282 4.84 -8.83 9.11
CA LEU A 282 4.34 -7.62 9.78
C LEU A 282 4.71 -6.41 8.93
N HIS A 283 3.77 -5.47 8.81
CA HIS A 283 4.03 -4.24 8.07
C HIS A 283 3.51 -3.00 8.79
N SER A 284 4.12 -1.87 8.44
CA SER A 284 3.68 -0.56 8.88
C SER A 284 3.95 0.48 7.79
N ALA A 285 3.27 1.62 7.87
CA ALA A 285 3.56 2.71 6.96
C ALA A 285 5.02 3.20 7.14
N PRO A 286 5.66 3.67 6.04
CA PRO A 286 7.06 4.06 6.07
C PRO A 286 7.26 5.41 6.79
N ASP A 287 8.47 5.64 7.33
CA ASP A 287 8.83 6.90 8.00
C ASP A 287 8.66 8.12 7.08
N GLU A 288 9.07 7.93 5.84
CA GLU A 288 9.02 8.90 4.77
C GLU A 288 8.18 8.28 3.65
N THR A 289 7.05 8.91 3.35
CA THR A 289 6.19 8.44 2.27
C THR A 289 6.65 9.06 0.96
N ASN A 290 7.47 8.32 0.22
CA ASN A 290 8.00 8.72 -1.08
C ASN A 290 7.21 8.07 -2.22
N ARG A 291 5.89 8.27 -2.22
CA ARG A 291 4.98 7.73 -3.25
C ARG A 291 3.83 8.67 -3.52
N GLU A 292 3.39 8.67 -4.77
CA GLU A 292 2.08 9.18 -5.15
C GLU A 292 0.99 8.24 -4.63
N SER A 293 1.23 6.93 -4.74
CA SER A 293 0.36 5.87 -4.22
C SER A 293 1.10 4.54 -4.05
N VAL A 294 0.47 3.62 -3.34
CA VAL A 294 0.71 2.20 -3.51
C VAL A 294 -0.62 1.50 -3.73
N TRP A 295 -0.70 0.66 -4.75
CA TRP A 295 -1.86 -0.21 -4.90
C TRP A 295 -1.67 -1.47 -4.08
N ARG A 296 -2.71 -1.92 -3.38
CA ARG A 296 -2.71 -3.16 -2.62
C ARG A 296 -3.82 -4.07 -3.12
N PHE A 297 -3.46 -5.23 -3.65
CA PHE A 297 -4.40 -6.29 -4.00
C PHE A 297 -4.42 -7.34 -2.90
N MET A 298 -5.63 -7.74 -2.50
CA MET A 298 -5.89 -8.82 -1.54
C MET A 298 -7.06 -9.67 -2.00
#